data_AF-A0A8X6K840-F1
#
_entry.id   AF-A0A8X6K840-F1
#
_cell.length_a   1.000
_cell.length_b   1.000
_cell.length_c   1.000
_cell.angle_alpha   90.00
_cell.angle_beta   90.00
_cell.angle_gamma   90.00
#
_symmetry.space_group_name_H-M   'P 1'
#
loop_
_entity.id
_entity.type
_entity.pdbx_description
1 polymer ?
#
loop_
_entity_poly.entity_id
_entity_poly.type
_entity_poly.pdbx_seq_one_letter_code
_entity_poly.pdbx_strand_id
1 'polypeptide(L)' 'MMLSNCQEATYAKVNRTMKDGSKEELECPVAIEFYNKIMGEVDLADQMANVYELDQKSCKCFFAYG' A
#
# COMPACT_ATOMS: atom_id res chain seq x y z
N MET A 1 -2.19 -7.98 -14.90
CA MET A 1 -1.66 -6.97 -15.86
C MET A 1 -2.01 -5.61 -15.28
N MET A 2 -1.01 -4.79 -14.97
CA MET A 2 -1.21 -3.47 -14.36
C MET A 2 -1.56 -2.48 -15.48
N LEU A 3 -2.68 -1.76 -15.35
CA LEU A 3 -3.12 -0.79 -16.36
C LEU A 3 -2.66 0.60 -15.90
N SER A 4 -1.66 1.16 -16.58
CA SER A 4 -1.26 2.55 -16.43
C SER A 4 -1.52 3.33 -17.70
N ASN A 5 -2.15 4.48 -17.57
CA ASN A 5 -2.45 5.39 -18.68
C ASN A 5 -1.30 6.37 -18.99
N CYS A 6 -0.37 6.57 -18.05
CA CYS A 6 0.56 7.71 -18.10
C CYS A 6 2.05 7.32 -18.10
N GLN A 7 2.37 6.04 -17.95
CA GLN A 7 3.77 5.59 -17.85
C GLN A 7 4.20 4.82 -19.10
N GLU A 8 5.36 5.20 -19.63
CA GLU A 8 6.02 4.47 -20.73
C GLU A 8 6.40 3.05 -20.30
N ALA A 9 6.57 2.15 -21.27
CA ALA A 9 6.97 0.74 -21.05
C ALA A 9 8.46 0.60 -20.69
N THR A 10 8.92 1.37 -19.72
CA THR A 10 10.27 1.33 -19.17
C THR A 10 10.34 0.39 -17.97
N TYR A 11 11.48 -0.28 -17.80
CA TYR A 11 11.75 -1.20 -16.70
C TYR A 11 12.64 -0.52 -15.66
N ALA A 12 12.33 -0.75 -14.39
CA ALA A 12 13.10 -0.34 -13.22
C ALA A 12 13.46 -1.55 -12.36
N LYS A 13 14.56 -1.43 -11.63
CA LYS A 13 15.01 -2.44 -10.67
C LYS A 13 14.37 -2.18 -9.32
N VAL A 14 13.67 -3.17 -8.79
CA VAL A 14 13.00 -3.09 -7.50
C VAL A 14 13.49 -4.22 -6.60
N ASN A 15 13.90 -3.85 -5.38
CA ASN A 15 14.25 -4.82 -4.35
C ASN A 15 12.97 -5.45 -3.78
N ARG A 16 12.86 -6.77 -3.90
CA ARG A 16 11.77 -7.55 -3.30
C ARG A 16 12.31 -8.51 -2.26
N THR A 17 11.62 -8.59 -1.14
CA THR A 17 11.87 -9.62 -0.13
C THR A 17 11.10 -10.87 -0.54
N MET A 18 11.82 -11.97 -0.72
CA MET A 18 11.25 -13.27 -1.02
C MET A 18 10.70 -13.92 0.26
N LYS A 19 9.93 -15.01 0.12
CA LYS A 19 9.24 -15.66 1.27
C LYS A 19 10.21 -16.27 2.28
N ASP A 20 11.40 -16.62 1.84
CA ASP A 20 12.56 -17.08 2.60
C ASP A 20 13.32 -15.94 3.31
N GLY A 21 12.90 -14.68 3.11
CA GLY A 21 13.50 -13.51 3.75
C GLY A 21 14.72 -12.94 3.03
N SER A 22 15.18 -13.58 1.95
CA SER A 22 16.21 -13.04 1.06
C SER A 22 15.70 -11.81 0.30
N LYS A 23 16.60 -10.88 -0.05
CA LYS A 23 16.28 -9.70 -0.86
C LYS A 23 16.86 -9.89 -2.25
N GLU A 24 16.00 -9.86 -3.25
CA GLU A 24 16.41 -9.98 -4.66
C GLU A 24 16.07 -8.70 -5.42
N GLU A 25 16.96 -8.31 -6.32
CA GLU A 25 16.75 -7.20 -7.24
C GLU A 25 16.05 -7.74 -8.50
N LEU A 26 14.81 -7.33 -8.71
CA LEU A 26 13.99 -7.78 -9.84
C LEU A 26 13.69 -6.63 -10.79
N GLU A 27 13.78 -6.89 -12.09
CA GLU A 27 13.35 -5.94 -13.11
C GLU A 27 11.83 -5.99 -13.25
N CYS A 28 11.18 -4.84 -13.09
CA CYS A 28 9.74 -4.69 -13.26
C CYS A 28 9.41 -3.36 -13.94
N PRO A 29 8.25 -3.23 -14.60
CA PRO A 29 7.84 -1.95 -15.18
C PRO A 29 7.82 -0.82 -14.16
N VAL A 30 8.21 0.40 -14.56
CA VAL A 30 8.20 1.60 -13.72
C VAL A 30 6.83 1.87 -13.10
N ALA A 31 5.75 1.54 -13.82
CA ALA A 31 4.38 1.63 -13.29
C ALA A 31 4.18 0.79 -12.02
N ILE A 32 4.83 -0.38 -11.90
CA ILE A 32 4.75 -1.25 -10.72
C ILE A 32 5.55 -0.66 -9.56
N GLU A 33 6.74 -0.13 -9.83
CA GLU A 33 7.53 0.57 -8.80
C GLU A 33 6.75 1.76 -8.24
N PHE A 34 6.18 2.58 -9.12
CA PHE A 34 5.40 3.76 -8.74
C PHE A 34 4.14 3.38 -7.95
N TYR A 35 3.41 2.36 -8.39
CA TYR A 35 2.28 1.81 -7.65
C TYR A 35 2.71 1.34 -6.26
N ASN A 36 3.78 0.56 -6.15
CA ASN A 36 4.25 0.07 -4.85
C ASN A 36 4.68 1.18 -3.89
N LYS A 37 5.10 2.36 -4.40
CA LYS A 37 5.46 3.52 -3.57
C LYS A 37 4.25 4.24 -3.00
N ILE A 38 3.15 4.32 -3.76
CA ILE A 38 1.96 5.10 -3.40
C ILE A 38 0.92 4.24 -2.70
N MET A 39 0.81 2.98 -3.09
CA MET A 39 -0.14 2.06 -2.50
C MET A 39 0.26 1.70 -1.09
N GLY A 40 -0.74 1.63 -0.22
CA GLY A 40 -0.56 1.42 1.21
C GLY A 40 -0.60 2.71 2.03
N GLU A 41 -0.68 3.90 1.41
CA GLU A 41 -0.89 5.16 2.16
C GLU A 41 -2.21 5.15 2.95
N VAL A 42 -3.30 4.65 2.35
CA VAL A 42 -4.60 4.50 3.04
C VAL A 42 -4.48 3.49 4.17
N ASP A 43 -3.90 2.32 3.92
CA ASP A 43 -3.72 1.29 4.95
C ASP A 43 -2.82 1.79 6.10
N LEU A 44 -1.80 2.58 5.80
CA LEU A 44 -0.91 3.20 6.79
C LEU A 44 -1.66 4.25 7.61
N ALA A 45 -2.46 5.08 6.96
CA ALA A 45 -3.31 6.06 7.64
C ALA A 45 -4.33 5.38 8.56
N ASP A 46 -4.98 4.30 8.11
CA ASP A 46 -5.90 3.50 8.92
C ASP A 46 -5.18 2.82 10.10
N GLN A 47 -3.95 2.30 9.89
CA GLN A 47 -3.14 1.77 10.98
C GLN A 47 -2.82 2.84 12.03
N MET A 48 -2.44 4.04 11.59
CA MET A 48 -2.18 5.16 12.50
C MET A 48 -3.45 5.59 13.24
N ALA A 49 -4.59 5.70 12.54
CA ALA A 49 -5.87 6.02 13.15
C ALA A 49 -6.25 4.99 14.22
N ASN A 50 -6.20 3.70 13.90
CA ASN A 50 -6.53 2.62 14.84
C ASN A 50 -5.61 2.57 16.07
N VAL A 51 -4.33 2.95 15.94
CA VAL A 51 -3.40 3.02 17.08
C VAL A 51 -3.78 4.14 18.06
N TYR A 52 -4.32 5.26 17.56
CA TYR A 52 -4.59 6.45 18.37
C TYR A 52 -6.08 6.74 18.61
N GLU A 53 -6.98 5.99 17.97
CA GLU A 53 -8.42 6.11 18.15
C GLU A 53 -8.84 5.60 19.54
N LEU A 54 -9.63 6.41 20.23
CA LEU A 54 -10.36 6.00 21.42
C LEU A 54 -11.74 5.52 20.98
N ASP A 55 -11.84 4.26 20.58
CA ASP A 55 -13.12 3.66 20.18
C ASP A 55 -14.10 3.63 21.36
N GLN A 56 -15.24 4.32 21.23
CA GLN A 56 -16.33 4.28 22.19
C GLN A 56 -17.40 3.30 21.71
N LYS A 57 -17.46 2.13 22.35
CA LYS A 57 -18.46 1.09 22.03
C LYS A 57 -19.88 1.64 22.09
N SER A 58 -20.55 1.65 20.94
CA SER A 58 -21.95 2.06 20.79
C SER A 58 -22.72 1.02 19.99
N CYS A 59 -23.97 0.73 20.41
CA CYS A 59 -24.86 -0.17 19.67
C CYS A 59 -25.54 0.52 18.46
N LYS A 60 -25.18 1.76 18.15
CA LYS A 60 -25.80 2.56 17.09
C LYS A 60 -24.78 2.84 15.99
N CYS A 61 -25.10 2.42 14.77
CA CYS A 61 -24.19 2.47 13.60
C CYS A 61 -23.69 3.88 13.26
N PHE A 62 -24.47 4.93 13.54
CA PHE A 62 -24.09 6.33 13.27
C PHE A 62 -23.05 6.90 14.25
N PHE A 63 -22.88 6.28 15.43
CA PHE A 63 -21.91 6.74 16.43
C PHE A 63 -20.52 6.10 16.23
N ALA A 64 -20.35 5.24 15.24
CA ALA A 64 -19.08 4.56 14.94
C ALA A 64 -18.20 5.31 13.91
N TYR A 65 -18.66 6.45 13.37
CA TYR A 65 -18.00 7.20 12.29
C TYR A 65 -17.77 8.69 12.67
N GLY A 66 -17.72 9.00 13.96
CA GLY A 66 -17.67 10.37 14.49
C GLY A 66 -16.28 10.76 14.98
#